data_AF-A0A9E1INE4-F1
#
_entry.id   AF-A0A9E1INE4-F1
#
_cell.length_a   1.000
_cell.length_b   1.000
_cell.length_c   1.000
_cell.angle_alpha   90.00
_cell.angle_beta   90.00
_cell.angle_gamma   90.00
#
_symmetry.space_group_name_H-M   'P 1'
#
loop_
_entity.id
_entity.type
_entity.pdbx_description
1 polymer ?
#
loop_
_entity_poly.entity_id
_entity_poly.type
_entity_poly.pdbx_seq_one_letter_code
_entity_poly.pdbx_strand_id
1 'polypeptide(L)'
;MLILVLASCHLWSQAVGVHEAPAPGDLANFAPYEVLPEVAAFACADAELTEIMVRFVRSDGTMDLDAKYVPYATYSFLCPTVADPDLPVGAGGGGTLRTSIIRVGAPGYIHQTSTGSSGPNTKIRVKHRGMIEMSTDLADEEDREDVVPPPTCSPTQLWEQVEGLPSNAVAVISYDDHGYNFSVEDTEIRQAFDFSCKAGRERTAKQKARDAKKELKDKEKEERKK
;
A
#
# COMPACT_ATOMS: atom_id res chain seq x y z
N MET A 1 -48.80 -27.94 -22.06
CA MET A 1 -48.39 -26.82 -21.19
C MET A 1 -46.87 -26.70 -21.34
N LEU A 2 -46.42 -25.77 -22.18
CA LEU A 2 -45.03 -25.65 -22.64
C LEU A 2 -44.34 -24.57 -21.77
N ILE A 3 -43.34 -24.93 -20.98
CA ILE A 3 -42.59 -23.98 -20.15
C ILE A 3 -41.42 -23.45 -21.00
N LEU A 4 -41.54 -22.20 -21.42
CA LEU A 4 -40.52 -21.46 -22.13
C LEU A 4 -39.47 -20.96 -21.11
N VAL A 5 -38.27 -21.55 -21.09
CA VAL A 5 -37.16 -21.07 -20.27
C VAL A 5 -36.46 -19.95 -21.05
N LEU A 6 -36.73 -18.70 -20.65
CA LEU A 6 -36.02 -17.53 -21.16
C LEU A 6 -34.61 -17.52 -20.57
N ALA A 7 -33.62 -17.92 -21.38
CA ALA A 7 -32.20 -17.74 -21.10
C ALA A 7 -31.89 -16.23 -21.04
N SER A 8 -31.88 -15.69 -19.83
CA SER A 8 -31.47 -14.32 -19.56
C SER A 8 -29.96 -14.23 -19.67
N CYS A 9 -29.48 -13.78 -20.83
CA CYS A 9 -28.07 -13.48 -21.06
C CYS A 9 -27.67 -12.32 -20.14
N HIS A 10 -27.14 -12.64 -18.95
CA HIS A 10 -26.54 -11.66 -18.07
C HIS A 10 -25.17 -11.31 -18.65
N LEU A 11 -25.11 -10.26 -19.46
CA LEU A 11 -23.87 -9.56 -19.76
C LEU A 11 -23.38 -8.96 -18.42
N TRP A 12 -22.53 -9.69 -17.70
CA TRP A 12 -21.78 -9.14 -16.58
C TRP A 12 -20.71 -8.21 -17.16
N SER A 13 -21.08 -6.94 -17.33
CA SER A 13 -20.08 -5.88 -17.41
C SER A 13 -19.35 -5.90 -16.07
N GLN A 14 -18.13 -6.46 -16.04
CA GLN A 14 -17.21 -6.29 -14.92
C GLN A 14 -16.84 -4.80 -14.86
N ALA A 15 -17.72 -4.00 -14.25
CA ALA A 15 -17.36 -2.67 -13.83
C ALA A 15 -16.19 -2.84 -12.87
N VAL A 16 -15.08 -2.12 -13.12
CA VAL A 16 -13.95 -2.04 -12.20
C VAL A 16 -14.52 -1.66 -10.83
N GLY A 17 -14.61 -2.66 -9.94
CA GLY A 17 -15.29 -2.54 -8.66
C GLY A 17 -14.42 -1.71 -7.73
N VAL A 18 -14.65 -0.40 -7.70
CA VAL A 18 -14.03 0.43 -6.66
C VAL A 18 -14.82 0.19 -5.38
N HIS A 19 -14.25 -0.56 -4.45
CA HIS A 19 -14.83 -0.75 -3.12
C HIS A 19 -14.48 0.47 -2.25
N GLU A 20 -15.48 1.03 -1.59
CA GLU A 20 -15.31 2.21 -0.73
C GLU A 20 -16.04 2.09 0.60
N ALA A 21 -15.47 2.70 1.62
CA ALA A 21 -16.02 2.80 2.97
C ALA A 21 -15.71 4.18 3.57
N PRO A 22 -16.40 4.58 4.67
CA PRO A 22 -15.94 5.68 5.51
C PRO A 22 -14.49 5.44 5.96
N ALA A 23 -13.71 6.52 6.13
CA ALA A 23 -12.42 6.40 6.79
C ALA A 23 -12.62 6.00 8.26
N PRO A 24 -11.82 5.06 8.79
CA PRO A 24 -11.88 4.69 10.20
C PRO A 24 -11.28 5.79 11.09
N GLY A 25 -11.65 5.79 12.38
CA GLY A 25 -11.10 6.69 13.39
C GLY A 25 -11.58 8.15 13.33
N ASP A 26 -10.84 9.05 13.98
CA ASP A 26 -11.09 10.49 13.98
C ASP A 26 -10.31 11.17 12.84
N LEU A 27 -11.01 11.86 11.92
CA LEU A 27 -10.37 12.50 10.77
C LEU A 27 -9.37 13.60 11.17
N ALA A 28 -9.64 14.35 12.24
CA ALA A 28 -8.78 15.47 12.66
C ALA A 28 -7.53 15.01 13.44
N ASN A 29 -7.55 13.77 13.95
CA ASN A 29 -6.51 13.17 14.78
C ASN A 29 -6.31 11.69 14.41
N PHE A 30 -6.24 11.40 13.11
CA PHE A 30 -6.18 10.05 12.59
C PHE A 30 -4.87 9.38 13.02
N ALA A 31 -4.98 8.28 13.76
CA ALA A 31 -3.84 7.49 14.25
C ALA A 31 -3.63 6.28 13.31
N PRO A 32 -2.69 6.37 12.34
CA PRO A 32 -2.66 5.45 11.22
C PRO A 32 -2.38 3.99 11.59
N TYR A 33 -1.64 3.74 12.67
CA TYR A 33 -1.31 2.37 13.09
C TYR A 33 -2.39 1.74 13.99
N GLU A 34 -3.22 2.56 14.65
CA GLU A 34 -4.30 2.06 15.52
C GLU A 34 -5.48 1.54 14.72
N VAL A 35 -5.73 2.11 13.53
CA VAL A 35 -6.83 1.69 12.64
C VAL A 35 -6.46 0.47 11.78
N LEU A 36 -5.22 -0.02 11.85
CA LEU A 36 -4.72 -1.10 11.00
C LEU A 36 -5.63 -2.35 10.98
N PRO A 37 -6.20 -2.84 12.10
CA PRO A 37 -7.10 -3.99 12.07
C PRO A 37 -8.38 -3.75 11.26
N GLU A 38 -8.95 -2.55 11.30
CA GLU A 38 -10.15 -2.21 10.53
C GLU A 38 -9.85 -2.07 9.04
N VAL A 39 -8.70 -1.49 8.70
CA VAL A 39 -8.22 -1.38 7.32
C VAL A 39 -7.91 -2.76 6.73
N ALA A 40 -7.26 -3.65 7.49
CA ALA A 40 -6.97 -5.02 7.06
C ALA A 40 -8.26 -5.80 6.80
N ALA A 41 -9.25 -5.71 7.70
CA ALA A 41 -10.56 -6.34 7.52
C ALA A 41 -11.32 -5.82 6.30
N PHE A 42 -11.10 -4.56 5.91
CA PHE A 42 -11.65 -4.00 4.68
C PHE A 42 -10.97 -4.56 3.42
N ALA A 43 -9.68 -4.88 3.48
CA ALA A 43 -8.95 -5.49 2.36
C ALA A 43 -9.38 -6.95 2.10
N CYS A 44 -9.30 -7.81 3.12
CA CYS A 44 -9.80 -9.19 3.11
C CYS A 44 -9.71 -9.83 4.50
N ALA A 45 -10.35 -10.98 4.70
CA ALA A 45 -10.39 -11.66 6.00
C ALA A 45 -9.01 -12.13 6.50
N ASP A 46 -8.14 -12.56 5.58
CA ASP A 46 -6.80 -13.10 5.85
C ASP A 46 -5.71 -12.17 5.29
N ALA A 47 -5.90 -10.86 5.43
CA ALA A 47 -4.97 -9.86 4.92
C ALA A 47 -3.61 -9.93 5.63
N GLU A 48 -2.55 -10.15 4.86
CA GLU A 48 -1.17 -10.11 5.34
C GLU A 48 -0.54 -8.77 4.94
N LEU A 49 -0.06 -8.00 5.92
CA LEU A 49 0.53 -6.68 5.68
C LEU A 49 1.85 -6.79 4.92
N THR A 50 2.06 -5.94 3.92
CA THR A 50 3.35 -5.80 3.21
C THR A 50 3.96 -4.42 3.37
N GLU A 51 3.14 -3.36 3.35
CA GLU A 51 3.61 -1.98 3.45
C GLU A 51 2.60 -1.07 4.12
N ILE A 52 3.09 -0.07 4.87
CA ILE A 52 2.32 1.12 5.26
C ILE A 52 3.08 2.36 4.82
N MET A 53 2.40 3.29 4.15
CA MET A 53 2.93 4.63 3.88
C MET A 53 1.95 5.68 4.40
N VAL A 54 2.39 6.50 5.34
CA VAL A 54 1.58 7.58 5.94
C VAL A 54 2.22 8.92 5.65
N ARG A 55 1.43 9.87 5.14
CA ARG A 55 1.93 11.19 4.73
C ARG A 55 1.39 12.30 5.61
N PHE A 56 2.31 13.18 6.00
CA PHE A 56 2.08 14.35 6.82
C PHE A 56 1.62 14.03 8.25
N VAL A 57 2.30 13.08 8.89
CA VAL A 57 2.14 12.74 10.30
C VAL A 57 2.70 13.86 11.17
N ARG A 58 1.94 14.34 12.16
CA ARG A 58 2.38 15.34 13.14
C ARG A 58 3.29 14.71 14.21
N SER A 59 3.96 15.54 15.00
CA SER A 59 4.84 15.09 16.09
C SER A 59 4.13 14.30 17.18
N ASP A 60 2.81 14.48 17.35
CA ASP A 60 2.00 13.69 18.28
C ASP A 60 1.68 12.27 17.76
N GLY A 61 2.05 11.96 16.51
CA GLY A 61 1.86 10.68 15.85
C GLY A 61 0.54 10.53 15.09
N THR A 62 -0.26 11.60 15.00
CA THR A 62 -1.55 11.61 14.32
C THR A 62 -1.50 12.43 13.02
N MET A 63 -2.57 12.36 12.24
CA MET A 63 -2.76 13.09 10.97
C MET A 63 -4.08 13.85 11.00
N ASP A 64 -4.14 15.02 10.38
CA ASP A 64 -5.40 15.73 10.11
C ASP A 64 -5.82 15.45 8.66
N LEU A 65 -6.64 14.40 8.45
CA LEU A 65 -7.10 13.98 7.12
C LEU A 65 -7.85 15.07 6.35
N ASP A 66 -8.42 16.05 7.04
CA ASP A 66 -9.15 17.18 6.44
C ASP A 66 -8.25 18.38 6.10
N ALA A 67 -6.94 18.28 6.36
CA ALA A 67 -6.00 19.35 6.09
C ALA A 67 -5.88 19.67 4.57
N LYS A 68 -5.65 20.96 4.27
CA LYS A 68 -5.57 21.47 2.88
C LYS A 68 -4.46 20.85 2.04
N TYR A 69 -3.41 20.32 2.66
CA TYR A 69 -2.30 19.66 1.98
C TYR A 69 -2.58 18.19 1.63
N VAL A 70 -3.81 17.71 1.85
CA VAL A 70 -4.34 16.40 1.40
C VAL A 70 -3.52 15.20 1.93
N PRO A 71 -3.42 15.04 3.26
CA PRO A 71 -2.82 13.85 3.84
C PRO A 71 -3.60 12.57 3.51
N TYR A 72 -2.86 11.48 3.50
CA TYR A 72 -3.42 10.15 3.31
C TYR A 72 -2.49 9.09 3.89
N ALA A 73 -3.08 7.94 4.19
CA ALA A 73 -2.38 6.70 4.51
C ALA A 73 -2.66 5.67 3.43
N THR A 74 -1.65 4.92 3.04
CA THR A 74 -1.75 3.76 2.15
C THR A 74 -1.30 2.53 2.92
N TYR A 75 -2.04 1.45 2.76
CA TYR A 75 -1.76 0.15 3.36
C TYR A 75 -1.81 -0.87 2.24
N SER A 76 -0.75 -1.66 2.09
CA SER A 76 -0.67 -2.73 1.10
C SER A 76 -0.77 -4.06 1.83
N PHE A 77 -1.63 -4.93 1.30
CA PHE A 77 -1.85 -6.27 1.82
C PHE A 77 -1.76 -7.31 0.71
N LEU A 78 -1.31 -8.50 1.07
CA LEU A 78 -1.56 -9.72 0.32
C LEU A 78 -2.83 -10.38 0.84
N CYS A 79 -3.72 -10.71 -0.09
CA CYS A 79 -4.95 -11.42 0.17
C CYS A 79 -4.90 -12.78 -0.52
N PRO A 80 -5.02 -13.90 0.21
CA PRO A 80 -5.23 -15.19 -0.41
C PRO A 80 -6.48 -15.17 -1.27
N THR A 81 -6.37 -15.65 -2.50
CA THR A 81 -7.52 -15.87 -3.38
C THR A 81 -7.83 -17.35 -3.44
N VAL A 82 -9.12 -17.66 -3.35
CA VAL A 82 -9.58 -19.02 -3.63
C VAL A 82 -9.67 -19.15 -5.14
N ALA A 83 -8.79 -19.97 -5.72
CA ALA A 83 -8.90 -20.32 -7.13
C ALA A 83 -10.28 -20.92 -7.39
N ASP A 84 -11.03 -20.36 -8.34
CA ASP A 84 -12.31 -20.92 -8.76
C ASP A 84 -12.04 -22.23 -9.51
N PRO A 85 -12.41 -23.39 -8.93
CA PRO A 85 -12.09 -24.69 -9.53
C PRO A 85 -12.85 -24.96 -10.82
N ASP A 86 -13.91 -24.18 -11.11
CA ASP A 86 -14.72 -24.32 -12.32
C ASP A 86 -14.17 -23.48 -13.49
N LEU A 87 -13.14 -22.64 -13.26
CA LEU A 87 -12.48 -21.91 -14.34
C LEU A 87 -11.65 -22.85 -15.22
N PRO A 88 -11.85 -22.83 -16.55
CA PRO A 88 -11.01 -23.60 -17.46
C PRO A 88 -9.54 -23.19 -17.36
N VAL A 89 -8.64 -24.18 -17.47
CA VAL A 89 -7.19 -23.93 -17.57
C VAL A 89 -6.92 -22.94 -18.71
N GLY A 90 -6.20 -21.85 -18.41
CA GLY A 90 -5.84 -20.81 -19.37
C GLY A 90 -6.86 -19.70 -19.55
N ALA A 91 -7.99 -19.70 -18.83
CA ALA A 91 -8.98 -18.61 -18.86
C ALA A 91 -8.55 -17.35 -18.09
N GLY A 92 -7.38 -17.37 -17.42
CA GLY A 92 -7.02 -16.39 -16.39
C GLY A 92 -7.73 -16.66 -15.06
N GLY A 93 -7.47 -15.85 -14.04
CA GLY A 93 -8.14 -15.96 -12.72
C GLY A 93 -7.58 -17.04 -11.78
N GLY A 94 -6.39 -17.57 -12.07
CA GLY A 94 -5.72 -18.61 -11.27
C GLY A 94 -4.68 -18.10 -10.27
N GLY A 95 -4.59 -16.79 -10.05
CA GLY A 95 -3.73 -16.25 -8.99
C GLY A 95 -4.16 -16.83 -7.65
N THR A 96 -3.20 -17.32 -6.86
CA THR A 96 -3.41 -17.73 -5.47
C THR A 96 -3.37 -16.55 -4.51
N LEU A 97 -2.94 -15.38 -5.01
CA LEU A 97 -2.75 -14.16 -4.27
C LEU A 97 -3.25 -12.95 -5.05
N ARG A 98 -3.79 -11.98 -4.32
CA ARG A 98 -4.21 -10.67 -4.78
C ARG A 98 -3.56 -9.61 -3.91
N THR A 99 -2.93 -8.62 -4.54
CA THR A 99 -2.46 -7.44 -3.83
C THR A 99 -3.63 -6.48 -3.64
N SER A 100 -3.88 -6.04 -2.41
CA SER A 100 -4.92 -5.08 -2.07
C SER A 100 -4.28 -3.84 -1.45
N ILE A 101 -4.43 -2.70 -2.12
CA ILE A 101 -3.93 -1.40 -1.70
C ILE A 101 -5.11 -0.59 -1.18
N ILE A 102 -5.13 -0.37 0.14
CA ILE A 102 -6.14 0.45 0.79
C ILE A 102 -5.59 1.86 0.98
N ARG A 103 -6.30 2.85 0.45
CA ARG A 103 -5.99 4.26 0.71
C ARG A 103 -7.05 4.88 1.61
N VAL A 104 -6.59 5.51 2.69
CA VAL A 104 -7.41 6.27 3.64
C VAL A 104 -7.05 7.76 3.53
N GLY A 105 -8.06 8.63 3.42
CA GLY A 105 -7.89 10.08 3.36
C GLY A 105 -9.21 10.82 3.55
N ALA A 106 -9.20 12.14 3.37
CA ALA A 106 -10.41 12.96 3.51
C ALA A 106 -11.58 12.45 2.62
N PRO A 107 -12.80 12.37 3.16
CA PRO A 107 -13.96 12.03 2.37
C PRO A 107 -14.23 13.09 1.30
N GLY A 108 -14.71 12.65 0.15
CA GLY A 108 -15.08 13.53 -0.95
C GLY A 108 -13.93 13.94 -1.87
N TYR A 109 -12.71 13.49 -1.60
CA TYR A 109 -11.59 13.65 -2.53
C TYR A 109 -11.82 12.82 -3.80
N ILE A 110 -11.46 13.39 -4.95
CA ILE A 110 -11.70 12.79 -6.27
C ILE A 110 -10.42 12.11 -6.71
N HIS A 111 -10.40 10.77 -6.69
CA HIS A 111 -9.35 10.01 -7.34
C HIS A 111 -9.65 9.95 -8.84
N GLN A 112 -8.66 10.31 -9.66
CA GLN A 112 -8.75 10.23 -11.12
C GLN A 112 -7.88 9.07 -11.61
N THR A 113 -8.49 7.96 -11.96
CA THR A 113 -7.80 6.85 -12.64
C THR A 113 -7.94 7.02 -14.14
N SER A 114 -6.84 6.85 -14.86
CA SER A 114 -6.83 6.80 -16.33
C SER A 114 -6.46 5.38 -16.73
N THR A 115 -7.40 4.62 -17.27
CA THR A 115 -7.10 3.31 -17.88
C THR A 115 -6.74 3.54 -19.34
N GLY A 116 -5.48 3.30 -19.67
CA GLY A 116 -4.94 3.40 -21.02
C GLY A 116 -4.55 2.02 -21.54
N SER A 117 -5.49 1.32 -22.17
CA SER A 117 -5.19 0.14 -23.00
C SER A 117 -5.86 0.37 -24.36
N SER A 118 -5.05 0.81 -25.33
CA SER A 118 -5.34 0.81 -26.79
C SER A 118 -6.70 1.37 -27.28
N GLY A 119 -7.36 2.24 -26.50
CA GLY A 119 -8.66 2.86 -26.82
C GLY A 119 -8.82 4.27 -26.22
N PRO A 120 -10.00 4.91 -26.34
CA PRO A 120 -10.23 6.25 -25.81
C PRO A 120 -10.02 6.27 -24.29
N ASN A 121 -9.12 7.15 -23.83
CA ASN A 121 -8.78 7.33 -22.43
C ASN A 121 -10.05 7.60 -21.60
N THR A 122 -10.45 6.62 -20.79
CA THR A 122 -11.57 6.81 -19.87
C THR A 122 -11.01 7.38 -18.57
N LYS A 123 -11.43 8.61 -18.24
CA LYS A 123 -11.13 9.24 -16.95
C LYS A 123 -12.28 8.95 -16.01
N ILE A 124 -12.06 8.06 -15.05
CA ILE A 124 -13.04 7.80 -14.00
C ILE A 124 -12.70 8.73 -12.84
N ARG A 125 -13.69 9.55 -12.43
CA ARG A 125 -13.60 10.38 -11.23
C ARG A 125 -14.44 9.71 -10.14
N VAL A 126 -13.78 9.10 -9.17
CA VAL A 126 -14.46 8.50 -8.03
C VAL A 126 -14.33 9.44 -6.85
N LYS A 127 -15.46 9.89 -6.32
CA LYS A 127 -15.54 10.66 -5.08
C LYS A 127 -15.59 9.65 -3.93
N HIS A 128 -14.48 9.43 -3.25
CA HIS A 128 -14.42 8.36 -2.25
C HIS A 128 -15.01 8.77 -0.90
N ARG A 129 -15.54 7.78 -0.17
CA ARG A 129 -16.14 7.96 1.17
C ARG A 129 -15.13 8.08 2.32
N GLY A 130 -13.84 7.95 2.03
CA GLY A 130 -12.74 8.14 2.99
C GLY A 130 -11.73 7.00 2.93
N MET A 131 -12.17 5.80 2.62
CA MET A 131 -11.35 4.61 2.40
C MET A 131 -11.70 3.97 1.05
N ILE A 132 -10.69 3.60 0.27
CA ILE A 132 -10.85 2.90 -1.03
C ILE A 132 -9.92 1.71 -1.13
N GLU A 133 -10.39 0.65 -1.77
CA GLU A 133 -9.56 -0.49 -2.18
C GLU A 133 -9.22 -0.38 -3.67
N MET A 134 -7.96 -0.61 -3.98
CA MET A 134 -7.49 -0.92 -5.33
C MET A 134 -6.80 -2.27 -5.25
N SER A 135 -7.29 -3.27 -5.99
CA SER A 135 -6.68 -4.59 -5.99
C SER A 135 -6.23 -5.02 -7.38
N THR A 136 -5.24 -5.90 -7.40
CA THR A 136 -4.69 -6.51 -8.62
C THR A 136 -4.30 -7.93 -8.30
N ASP A 137 -4.78 -8.88 -9.10
CA ASP A 137 -4.39 -10.28 -8.97
C ASP A 137 -2.94 -10.44 -9.42
N LEU A 138 -2.16 -11.21 -8.66
CA LEU A 138 -0.77 -11.51 -9.03
C LEU A 138 -0.75 -12.62 -10.08
N ALA A 139 0.06 -12.42 -11.12
CA ALA A 139 0.26 -13.42 -12.16
C ALA A 139 1.21 -14.53 -11.69
N ASP A 140 2.28 -14.13 -11.01
CA ASP A 140 3.37 -15.01 -10.57
C ASP A 140 3.69 -14.77 -9.09
N GLU A 141 4.11 -15.82 -8.37
CA GLU A 141 4.55 -15.68 -6.97
C GLU A 141 5.84 -14.87 -6.83
N GLU A 142 6.62 -14.72 -7.89
CA GLU A 142 7.83 -13.89 -7.89
C GLU A 142 7.52 -12.39 -7.76
N ASP A 143 6.30 -11.97 -8.11
CA ASP A 143 5.82 -10.59 -7.94
C ASP A 143 5.28 -10.31 -6.53
N ARG A 144 5.33 -11.31 -5.64
CA ARG A 144 4.83 -11.20 -4.27
C ARG A 144 5.75 -10.33 -3.42
N GLU A 145 5.19 -9.29 -2.80
CA GLU A 145 5.88 -8.51 -1.78
C GLU A 145 6.12 -9.32 -0.50
N ASP A 146 7.14 -8.96 0.27
CA ASP A 146 7.43 -9.62 1.54
C ASP A 146 6.39 -9.23 2.60
N VAL A 147 5.85 -10.24 3.29
CA VAL A 147 4.93 -10.05 4.41
C VAL A 147 5.72 -9.53 5.62
N VAL A 148 5.20 -8.47 6.23
CA VAL A 148 5.80 -7.82 7.39
C VAL A 148 4.92 -7.97 8.63
N PRO A 149 5.50 -8.04 9.84
CA PRO A 149 4.70 -8.02 11.07
C PRO A 149 4.00 -6.65 11.22
N PRO A 150 3.00 -6.53 12.10
CA PRO A 150 2.44 -5.22 12.45
C PRO A 150 3.52 -4.28 13.04
N PRO A 151 3.42 -2.96 12.82
CA PRO A 151 4.37 -2.00 13.36
C PRO A 151 4.34 -2.01 14.89
N THR A 152 5.52 -2.15 15.47
CA THR A 152 5.80 -2.14 16.92
C THR A 152 6.05 -0.74 17.47
N CYS A 153 6.41 0.20 16.62
CA CYS A 153 6.78 1.57 16.97
C CYS A 153 5.62 2.50 16.64
N SER A 154 5.25 3.38 17.57
CA SER A 154 4.32 4.46 17.25
C SER A 154 5.03 5.53 16.42
N PRO A 155 4.31 6.28 15.58
CA PRO A 155 4.90 7.41 14.87
C PRO A 155 5.50 8.45 15.84
N THR A 156 4.88 8.67 17.01
CA THR A 156 5.40 9.54 18.08
C THR A 156 6.80 9.11 18.54
N GLN A 157 7.03 7.82 18.74
CA GLN A 157 8.35 7.28 19.14
C GLN A 157 9.42 7.49 18.05
N LEU A 158 9.02 7.51 16.78
CA LEU A 158 9.93 7.83 15.68
C LEU A 158 10.29 9.32 15.70
N TRP A 159 9.31 10.20 15.92
CA TRP A 159 9.50 11.64 16.09
C TRP A 159 10.47 11.99 17.22
N GLU A 160 10.33 11.34 18.38
CA GLU A 160 11.18 11.58 19.56
C GLU A 160 12.67 11.27 19.33
N GLN A 161 13.00 10.47 18.31
CA GLN A 161 14.37 10.07 18.00
C GLN A 161 15.04 10.93 16.92
N VAL A 162 14.29 11.81 16.27
CA VAL A 162 14.81 12.69 15.23
C VAL A 162 15.08 14.07 15.84
N GLU A 163 16.29 14.57 15.68
CA GLU A 163 16.68 15.89 16.17
C GLU A 163 16.56 16.97 15.07
N GLY A 164 16.50 18.25 15.48
CA GLY A 164 16.59 19.38 14.53
C GLY A 164 15.32 19.65 13.71
N LEU A 165 14.18 19.09 14.12
CA LEU A 165 12.91 19.25 13.42
C LEU A 165 12.27 20.63 13.67
N PRO A 166 11.70 21.28 12.63
CA PRO A 166 10.84 22.44 12.80
C PRO A 166 9.60 22.12 13.64
N SER A 167 9.13 23.08 14.45
CA SER A 167 7.98 22.86 15.36
C SER A 167 6.64 22.61 14.66
N ASN A 168 6.53 22.99 13.39
CA ASN A 168 5.34 22.79 12.55
C ASN A 168 5.59 21.74 11.45
N ALA A 169 6.65 20.95 11.56
CA ALA A 169 6.96 19.92 10.57
C ALA A 169 5.93 18.78 10.61
N VAL A 170 5.76 18.16 9.46
CA VAL A 170 4.98 16.94 9.28
C VAL A 170 5.84 15.94 8.52
N ALA A 171 5.71 14.65 8.84
CA ALA A 171 6.58 13.61 8.32
C ALA A 171 5.86 12.71 7.33
N VAL A 172 6.63 12.15 6.40
CA VAL A 172 6.26 10.96 5.65
C VAL A 172 6.97 9.78 6.31
N ILE A 173 6.19 8.76 6.70
CA ILE A 173 6.70 7.55 7.33
C ILE A 173 6.28 6.38 6.45
N SER A 174 7.24 5.60 5.97
CA SER A 174 6.97 4.28 5.38
C SER A 174 7.41 3.18 6.35
N TYR A 175 6.72 2.05 6.28
CA TYR A 175 6.98 0.84 7.03
C TYR A 175 6.88 -0.36 6.09
N ASP A 176 7.97 -1.09 5.94
CA ASP A 176 8.13 -2.20 5.00
C ASP A 176 9.06 -3.29 5.58
N ASP A 177 9.51 -4.22 4.74
CA ASP A 177 10.41 -5.33 5.08
C ASP A 177 11.80 -4.87 5.56
N HIS A 178 12.14 -3.59 5.39
CA HIS A 178 13.37 -2.98 5.88
C HIS A 178 13.19 -2.24 7.22
N GLY A 179 11.97 -2.14 7.75
CA GLY A 179 11.66 -1.41 8.97
C GLY A 179 10.94 -0.10 8.67
N TYR A 180 11.33 0.99 9.32
CA TYR A 180 10.71 2.30 9.15
C TYR A 180 11.62 3.26 8.40
N ASN A 181 11.05 4.09 7.54
CA ASN A 181 11.73 5.22 6.95
C ASN A 181 10.96 6.50 7.26
N PHE A 182 11.59 7.41 7.98
CA PHE A 182 11.06 8.70 8.36
C PHE A 182 11.70 9.78 7.51
N SER A 183 10.90 10.68 6.97
CA SER A 183 11.40 11.86 6.27
C SER A 183 10.50 13.06 6.46
N VAL A 184 11.05 14.26 6.35
CA VAL A 184 10.28 15.51 6.29
C VAL A 184 10.50 16.14 4.93
N GLU A 185 9.41 16.32 4.18
CA GLU A 185 9.46 16.96 2.86
C GLU A 185 10.07 18.36 2.94
N ASP A 186 10.71 18.80 1.86
CA ASP A 186 11.43 20.08 1.78
C ASP A 186 12.57 20.27 2.80
N THR A 187 13.04 19.18 3.41
CA THR A 187 14.22 19.17 4.28
C THR A 187 15.20 18.07 3.86
N GLU A 188 16.41 18.10 4.44
CA GLU A 188 17.38 17.00 4.30
C GLU A 188 17.16 15.88 5.32
N ILE A 189 16.19 16.02 6.22
CA ILE A 189 15.97 15.08 7.33
C ILE A 189 15.37 13.79 6.79
N ARG A 190 16.17 12.73 6.85
CA ARG A 190 15.78 11.35 6.55
C ARG A 190 16.41 10.43 7.58
N GLN A 191 15.64 9.53 8.16
CA GLN A 191 16.11 8.60 9.18
C GLN A 191 15.44 7.25 8.98
N ALA A 192 16.25 6.20 8.85
CA ALA A 192 15.77 4.82 8.85
C ALA A 192 15.81 4.25 10.27
N PHE A 193 14.83 3.43 10.62
CA PHE A 193 14.75 2.70 11.88
C PHE A 193 14.51 1.22 11.60
N ASP A 194 15.06 0.36 12.44
CA ASP A 194 14.73 -1.06 12.40
C ASP A 194 13.36 -1.35 13.06
N PHE A 195 12.92 -2.62 13.00
CA PHE A 195 11.69 -3.09 13.65
C PHE A 195 11.67 -2.93 15.19
N SER A 196 12.79 -2.57 15.81
CA SER A 196 12.90 -2.28 17.25
C SER A 196 12.95 -0.77 17.55
N CYS A 197 12.55 0.05 16.58
CA CYS A 197 12.54 1.50 16.64
C CYS A 197 13.94 2.11 16.77
N LYS A 198 15.02 1.37 16.54
CA LYS A 198 16.35 1.93 16.69
C LYS A 198 16.79 2.52 15.38
N ALA A 199 17.31 3.75 15.45
CA ALA A 199 17.92 4.40 14.29
C ALA A 199 18.96 3.46 13.67
N GLY A 200 18.67 2.98 12.46
CA GLY A 200 19.61 2.21 11.67
C GLY A 200 20.77 3.13 11.30
N ARG A 201 22.00 2.59 11.28
CA ARG A 201 23.08 3.28 10.59
C ARG A 201 22.61 3.42 9.14
N GLU A 202 22.32 4.65 8.74
CA GLU A 202 21.93 5.01 7.38
C GLU A 202 22.77 4.17 6.41
N ARG A 203 22.13 3.35 5.56
CA ARG A 203 22.86 2.70 4.47
C ARG A 203 23.26 3.83 3.53
N THR A 204 24.40 4.45 3.85
CA THR A 204 24.98 5.55 3.07
C THR A 204 24.96 5.15 1.60
N ALA A 205 24.89 6.12 0.69
CA ALA A 205 25.01 5.85 -0.75
C ALA A 205 26.22 4.94 -1.08
N LYS A 206 27.25 4.97 -0.23
CA LYS A 206 28.42 4.08 -0.24
C LYS A 206 28.11 2.61 0.04
N GLN A 207 27.19 2.28 0.95
CA GLN A 207 26.76 0.91 1.22
C GLN A 207 25.87 0.38 0.08
N LYS A 208 24.89 1.18 -0.40
CA LYS A 208 24.11 0.83 -1.61
C LYS A 208 25.01 0.60 -2.83
N ALA A 209 26.02 1.45 -3.03
CA ALA A 209 26.99 1.28 -4.11
C ALA A 209 27.92 0.05 -3.93
N ARG A 210 28.19 -0.39 -2.69
CA ARG A 210 28.94 -1.62 -2.41
C ARG A 210 28.12 -2.85 -2.68
N ASP A 211 26.86 -2.84 -2.28
CA ASP A 211 25.95 -3.98 -2.46
C ASP A 211 25.63 -4.16 -3.95
N ALA A 212 25.34 -3.07 -4.68
CA ALA A 212 25.20 -3.10 -6.14
C ALA A 212 26.48 -3.59 -6.86
N LYS A 213 27.67 -3.17 -6.39
CA LYS A 213 28.95 -3.69 -6.93
C LYS A 213 29.18 -5.17 -6.64
N LYS A 214 28.70 -5.66 -5.50
CA LYS A 214 28.83 -7.07 -5.11
C LYS A 214 27.93 -7.93 -5.99
N GLU A 215 26.68 -7.52 -6.17
CA GLU A 215 25.70 -8.23 -7.01
C GLU A 215 26.16 -8.32 -8.48
N LEU A 216 26.74 -7.24 -9.02
CA LEU A 216 27.31 -7.24 -10.37
C LEU A 216 28.46 -8.25 -10.51
N LYS A 217 29.35 -8.33 -9.51
CA LYS A 217 30.47 -9.28 -9.50
C LYS A 217 30.02 -10.73 -9.38
N ASP A 218 28.96 -10.99 -8.62
CA ASP A 218 28.43 -12.34 -8.45
C ASP A 218 27.80 -12.82 -9.77
N LYS A 219 27.09 -11.95 -10.50
CA LYS A 219 26.57 -12.23 -11.86
C LYS A 219 27.70 -12.53 -12.88
N GLU A 220 28.76 -11.72 -12.92
CA GLU A 220 29.92 -11.97 -13.80
C GLU A 220 30.62 -13.32 -13.50
N LYS A 221 30.63 -13.73 -12.23
CA LYS A 221 31.27 -15.00 -11.82
C LYS A 221 30.43 -16.22 -12.22
N GLU A 222 29.11 -16.10 -12.27
CA GLU A 222 28.25 -17.17 -12.78
C GLU A 222 28.35 -17.32 -14.30
N GLU A 223 28.43 -16.22 -15.05
CA GLU A 223 28.60 -16.27 -16.51
C GLU A 223 29.91 -16.94 -16.93
N ARG A 224 31.01 -16.73 -16.19
CA ARG A 224 32.31 -17.39 -16.47
C ARG A 224 32.34 -18.88 -16.18
N LYS A 225 31.35 -19.42 -15.48
CA LYS A 225 31.24 -20.86 -15.18
C LYS A 225 30.42 -21.61 -16.22
N LYS A 226 29.78 -20.90 -17.15
CA LYS A 226 29.08 -21.47 -18.32
C LYS A 226 30.04 -21.54 -19.50
#